data_AF-A0AAW0APP8-F1
#
_entry.id   AF-A0AAW0APP8-F1
#
_cell.length_a   1.000
_cell.length_b   1.000
_cell.length_c   1.000
_cell.angle_alpha   90.00
_cell.angle_beta   90.00
_cell.angle_gamma   90.00
#
_symmetry.space_group_name_H-M   'P 1'
#
loop_
_entity.id
_entity.type
_entity.pdbx_description
1 polymer ?
#
loop_
_entity_poly.entity_id
_entity_poly.type
_entity_poly.pdbx_seq_one_letter_code
_entity_poly.pdbx_strand_id
1 'polypeptide(L)'
;MSASKMIMLPRCEEDVPDPPAISYAHRGVNSLLVEWDDNSPRWPGTSSLTIKGVPIAVKYWSRVYKYWKSSQWQGVKKNSFDWKTLVTAILAAPSIDEFWAKYSVPGKDGVLQRMKYTPLLKQLTRRKEEVTRIAAIAIQELTPEQLTYRKGGQYCVMRKASTIAARYRELKGLVGMDLGEEEEEGEDD
;
A
#
# COMPACT_ATOMS: atom_id res chain seq x y z
N MET A 1 5.63 24.98 13.33
CA MET A 1 6.35 25.38 12.10
C MET A 1 7.35 24.28 11.77
N SER A 2 7.00 23.34 10.89
CA SER A 2 7.97 22.40 10.33
C SER A 2 7.97 22.65 8.83
N ALA A 3 9.08 23.20 8.37
CA ALA A 3 9.29 23.57 6.98
C ALA A 3 8.97 22.38 6.08
N SER A 4 8.24 22.65 4.98
CA SER A 4 8.16 21.79 3.82
C SER A 4 9.56 21.23 3.55
N LYS A 5 9.78 19.96 3.94
CA LYS A 5 10.96 19.21 3.57
C LYS A 5 10.79 18.96 2.08
N MET A 6 11.12 19.98 1.30
CA MET A 6 11.35 19.92 -0.12
C MET A 6 12.29 18.74 -0.25
N ILE A 7 11.75 17.59 -0.67
CA ILE A 7 12.50 16.37 -0.89
C ILE A 7 13.68 16.85 -1.72
N MET A 8 14.89 16.81 -1.16
CA MET A 8 16.13 17.08 -1.88
C MET A 8 16.25 15.91 -2.85
N LEU A 9 15.40 15.94 -3.87
CA LEU A 9 15.44 15.01 -4.97
C LEU A 9 16.83 15.20 -5.57
N PRO A 10 17.50 14.08 -5.91
CA PRO A 10 18.81 14.12 -6.54
C PRO A 10 18.79 15.12 -7.70
N ARG A 11 19.84 15.94 -7.80
CA ARG A 11 19.91 16.99 -8.85
C ARG A 11 20.43 16.41 -10.17
N CYS A 12 21.11 15.27 -10.10
CA CYS A 12 21.58 14.48 -11.22
C CYS A 12 21.63 12.98 -10.84
N GLU A 13 21.78 12.11 -11.83
CA GLU A 13 21.75 10.64 -11.65
C GLU A 13 22.89 10.13 -10.76
N GLU A 14 24.06 10.77 -10.79
CA GLU A 14 25.24 10.37 -10.03
C GLU A 14 25.07 10.52 -8.51
N ASP A 15 24.11 11.35 -8.09
CA ASP A 15 23.75 11.51 -6.68
C ASP A 15 22.99 10.29 -6.13
N VAL A 16 22.42 9.47 -7.01
CA VAL A 16 21.59 8.33 -6.64
C VAL A 16 22.48 7.10 -6.55
N PRO A 17 22.66 6.49 -5.36
CA PRO A 17 23.38 5.24 -5.27
C PRO A 17 22.57 4.12 -5.93
N ASP A 18 23.19 2.98 -6.18
CA ASP A 18 22.42 1.81 -6.60
C ASP A 18 21.48 1.35 -5.47
N PRO A 19 20.32 0.74 -5.82
CA PRO A 19 19.37 0.34 -4.81
C PRO A 19 19.97 -0.65 -3.80
N PRO A 20 19.76 -0.41 -2.49
CA PRO A 20 20.29 -1.30 -1.47
C PRO A 20 19.59 -2.66 -1.55
N ALA A 21 20.37 -3.74 -1.37
CA ALA A 21 19.89 -5.11 -1.42
C ALA A 21 19.12 -5.51 -0.14
N ILE A 22 17.98 -4.87 0.12
CA ILE A 22 17.17 -5.12 1.31
C ILE A 22 16.05 -6.13 1.05
N SER A 23 15.75 -6.93 2.08
CA SER A 23 14.63 -7.87 2.09
C SER A 23 13.92 -7.86 3.44
N TYR A 24 12.62 -7.53 3.42
CA TYR A 24 11.77 -7.60 4.61
C TYR A 24 11.19 -8.99 4.87
N ALA A 25 11.52 -9.98 4.03
CA ALA A 25 11.17 -11.36 4.29
C ALA A 25 11.83 -11.90 5.57
N HIS A 26 13.07 -11.46 5.85
CA HIS A 26 13.82 -11.82 7.05
C HIS A 26 13.76 -10.75 8.14
N ARG A 27 13.82 -9.46 7.75
CA ARG A 27 13.75 -8.33 8.70
C ARG A 27 12.37 -8.16 9.35
N GLY A 28 11.35 -8.76 8.74
CA GLY A 28 9.98 -8.72 9.23
C GLY A 28 9.22 -7.45 8.83
N VAL A 29 7.90 -7.54 8.98
CA VAL A 29 6.93 -6.50 8.57
C VAL A 29 7.06 -5.22 9.41
N ASN A 30 7.40 -5.34 10.70
CA ASN A 30 7.57 -4.16 11.56
C ASN A 30 8.72 -3.26 11.09
N SER A 31 9.84 -3.86 10.66
CA SER A 31 10.97 -3.11 10.10
C SER A 31 10.55 -2.33 8.85
N LEU A 32 9.71 -2.93 8.00
CA LEU A 32 9.15 -2.25 6.83
C LEU A 32 8.28 -1.07 7.21
N LEU A 33 7.38 -1.20 8.19
CA LEU A 33 6.52 -0.11 8.64
C LEU A 33 7.32 1.08 9.19
N VAL A 34 8.37 0.79 9.96
CA VAL A 34 9.26 1.81 10.52
C VAL A 34 10.03 2.54 9.43
N GLU A 35 10.49 1.85 8.39
CA GLU A 35 11.23 2.45 7.27
C GLU A 35 10.34 2.95 6.11
N TRP A 36 9.01 2.78 6.19
CA TRP A 36 8.11 3.12 5.10
C TRP A 36 7.89 4.63 4.95
N ASP A 37 7.66 5.31 6.08
CA ASP A 37 7.18 6.70 6.11
C ASP A 37 7.98 7.56 7.09
N ASP A 38 8.59 8.63 6.59
CA ASP A 38 9.34 9.61 7.36
C ASP A 38 8.49 10.60 8.17
N ASN A 39 7.18 10.66 7.89
CA ASN A 39 6.22 11.41 8.70
C ASN A 39 5.66 10.58 9.87
N SER A 40 5.99 9.29 9.93
CA SER A 40 5.57 8.43 11.04
C SER A 40 6.21 8.89 12.36
N PRO A 41 5.47 8.97 13.47
CA PRO A 41 6.06 9.19 14.80
C PRO A 41 7.09 8.12 15.19
N ARG A 42 7.08 6.97 14.51
CA ARG A 42 8.02 5.86 14.73
C ARG A 42 9.23 5.93 13.81
N TRP A 43 9.34 6.94 12.94
CA TRP A 43 10.47 7.10 12.04
C TRP A 43 11.75 7.34 12.84
N PRO A 44 12.78 6.49 12.70
CA PRO A 44 14.00 6.58 13.51
C PRO A 44 14.95 7.67 13.02
N GLY A 45 14.62 8.40 11.96
CA GLY A 45 15.56 9.33 11.33
C GLY A 45 16.61 8.62 10.46
N THR A 46 16.47 7.33 10.20
CA THR A 46 17.42 6.52 9.42
C THR A 46 16.70 5.67 8.38
N SER A 47 17.34 5.44 7.23
CA SER A 47 16.82 4.58 6.17
C SER A 47 17.93 3.77 5.53
N SER A 48 17.58 2.61 4.98
CA SER A 48 18.47 1.81 4.14
C SER A 48 18.99 2.56 2.90
N LEU A 49 18.27 3.59 2.44
CA LEU A 49 18.70 4.48 1.35
C LEU A 49 19.02 5.87 1.90
N THR A 50 20.22 6.36 1.62
CA THR A 50 20.65 7.72 1.94
C THR A 50 21.19 8.38 0.69
N ILE A 51 20.71 9.60 0.38
CA ILE A 51 21.18 10.42 -0.74
C ILE A 51 21.77 11.69 -0.15
N LYS A 52 23.07 11.95 -0.40
CA LYS A 52 23.78 13.13 0.13
C LYS A 52 23.61 13.33 1.66
N GLY A 53 23.65 12.24 2.42
CA GLY A 53 23.46 12.26 3.87
C GLY A 53 21.99 12.39 4.33
N VAL A 54 21.02 12.47 3.40
CA VAL A 54 19.59 12.51 3.73
C VAL A 54 18.98 11.11 3.60
N PRO A 55 18.41 10.54 4.67
CA PRO A 55 17.73 9.25 4.62
C PRO A 55 16.41 9.37 3.86
N ILE A 56 16.14 8.42 2.97
CA ILE A 56 14.97 8.41 2.09
C ILE A 56 14.06 7.24 2.47
N ALA A 57 12.85 7.55 2.95
CA ALA A 57 11.85 6.54 3.29
C ALA A 57 11.47 5.65 2.09
N VAL A 58 11.15 4.37 2.36
CA VAL A 58 10.89 3.37 1.33
C VAL A 58 9.76 3.77 0.38
N LYS A 59 8.74 4.51 0.86
CA LYS A 59 7.63 4.98 0.02
C LYS A 59 8.09 5.82 -1.19
N TYR A 60 9.22 6.53 -1.08
CA TYR A 60 9.75 7.39 -2.15
C TYR A 60 10.69 6.68 -3.13
N TRP A 61 11.09 5.44 -2.87
CA TRP A 61 12.10 4.76 -3.70
C TRP A 61 11.64 4.59 -5.15
N SER A 62 10.35 4.36 -5.36
CA SER A 62 9.78 4.30 -6.70
C SER A 62 10.00 5.60 -7.47
N ARG A 63 9.83 6.76 -6.83
CA ARG A 63 10.11 8.06 -7.44
C ARG A 63 11.60 8.25 -7.68
N VAL A 64 12.46 7.92 -6.73
CA VAL A 64 13.92 8.05 -6.91
C VAL A 64 14.41 7.22 -8.10
N TYR A 65 14.16 5.91 -8.10
CA TYR A 65 14.76 5.04 -9.10
C TYR A 65 14.05 5.08 -10.45
N LYS A 66 12.73 5.27 -10.49
CA LYS A 66 12.00 5.34 -11.78
C LYS A 66 12.49 6.49 -12.65
N TYR A 67 12.80 7.64 -12.05
CA TYR A 67 13.24 8.83 -12.79
C TYR A 67 14.74 8.84 -13.06
N TRP A 68 15.56 8.43 -12.09
CA TRP A 68 17.02 8.60 -12.19
C TRP A 68 17.79 7.34 -12.57
N LYS A 69 17.24 6.14 -12.34
CA LYS A 69 17.91 4.85 -12.56
C LYS A 69 16.91 3.79 -13.03
N SER A 70 16.28 4.04 -14.18
CA SER A 70 15.13 3.26 -14.68
C SER A 70 15.44 1.78 -14.90
N SER A 71 16.68 1.45 -15.26
CA SER A 71 17.17 0.06 -15.39
C SER A 71 17.20 -0.65 -14.04
N GLN A 72 17.78 -0.02 -13.01
CA GLN A 72 17.85 -0.54 -11.65
C GLN A 72 16.46 -0.62 -11.01
N TRP A 73 15.56 0.31 -11.35
CA TRP A 73 14.18 0.26 -10.92
C TRP A 73 13.51 -1.06 -11.30
N GLN A 74 13.78 -1.66 -12.47
CA GLN A 74 13.17 -2.93 -12.84
C GLN A 74 13.49 -4.06 -11.85
N GLY A 75 14.71 -4.07 -11.28
CA GLY A 75 15.11 -5.05 -10.27
C GLY A 75 14.38 -4.87 -8.92
N VAL A 76 14.06 -3.63 -8.55
CA VAL A 76 13.45 -3.31 -7.24
C VAL A 76 11.94 -3.15 -7.31
N LYS A 77 11.39 -2.92 -8.50
CA LYS A 77 9.97 -2.64 -8.74
C LYS A 77 9.07 -3.66 -8.08
N LYS A 78 9.34 -4.95 -8.25
CA LYS A 78 8.55 -6.02 -7.64
C LYS A 78 8.52 -5.90 -6.12
N ASN A 79 9.68 -5.78 -5.49
CA ASN A 79 9.79 -5.65 -4.04
C ASN A 79 9.07 -4.38 -3.55
N SER A 80 9.22 -3.25 -4.24
CA SER A 80 8.52 -2.01 -3.91
C SER A 80 6.99 -2.17 -3.97
N PHE A 81 6.45 -2.86 -4.98
CA PHE A 81 5.02 -3.18 -5.04
C PHE A 81 4.56 -4.13 -3.94
N ASP A 82 5.35 -5.15 -3.63
CA ASP A 82 5.06 -6.10 -2.55
C ASP A 82 5.02 -5.38 -1.19
N TRP A 83 6.00 -4.51 -0.92
CA TRP A 83 6.07 -3.70 0.30
C TRP A 83 4.89 -2.73 0.40
N LYS A 84 4.56 -2.03 -0.69
CA LYS A 84 3.38 -1.16 -0.73
C LYS A 84 2.10 -1.94 -0.41
N THR A 85 1.95 -3.13 -0.99
CA THR A 85 0.77 -3.99 -0.75
C THR A 85 0.64 -4.38 0.73
N LEU A 86 1.76 -4.74 1.37
CA LEU A 86 1.79 -5.05 2.80
C LEU A 86 1.44 -3.83 3.66
N VAL A 87 2.11 -2.70 3.43
CA VAL A 87 1.92 -1.50 4.26
C VAL A 87 0.51 -0.95 4.10
N THR A 88 -0.03 -0.85 2.87
CA THR A 88 -1.41 -0.44 2.64
C THR A 88 -2.39 -1.34 3.39
N ALA A 89 -2.20 -2.66 3.38
CA ALA A 89 -3.09 -3.57 4.10
C ALA A 89 -3.01 -3.42 5.62
N ILE A 90 -1.86 -3.01 6.17
CA ILE A 90 -1.69 -2.77 7.60
C ILE A 90 -2.30 -1.43 8.00
N LEU A 91 -2.08 -0.39 7.21
CA LEU A 91 -2.62 0.95 7.47
C LEU A 91 -4.14 1.02 7.30
N ALA A 92 -4.72 0.15 6.45
CA ALA A 92 -6.16 0.02 6.30
C ALA A 92 -6.84 -0.74 7.47
N ALA A 93 -6.07 -1.40 8.34
CA ALA A 93 -6.64 -2.05 9.52
C ALA A 93 -6.82 -1.02 10.66
N PRO A 94 -7.86 -1.11 11.49
CA PRO A 94 -8.06 -0.20 12.62
C PRO A 94 -6.89 -0.20 13.61
N SER A 95 -6.21 -1.34 13.73
CA SER A 95 -4.96 -1.46 14.48
C SER A 95 -4.06 -2.56 13.91
N ILE A 96 -2.78 -2.51 14.29
CA ILE A 96 -1.83 -3.59 13.94
C ILE A 96 -2.23 -4.93 14.58
N ASP A 97 -2.88 -4.91 15.74
CA ASP A 97 -3.32 -6.13 16.42
C ASP A 97 -4.52 -6.75 15.71
N GLU A 98 -5.47 -5.95 15.22
CA GLU A 98 -6.57 -6.43 14.38
C GLU A 98 -6.08 -6.98 13.04
N PHE A 99 -5.08 -6.31 12.45
CA PHE A 99 -4.38 -6.86 11.28
C PHE A 99 -3.84 -8.26 11.61
N TRP A 100 -3.08 -8.41 12.70
CA TRP A 100 -2.51 -9.70 13.06
C TRP A 100 -3.55 -10.73 13.52
N ALA A 101 -4.68 -10.33 14.11
CA ALA A 101 -5.78 -11.24 14.41
C ALA A 101 -6.32 -11.90 13.14
N LYS A 102 -6.40 -11.15 12.04
CA LYS A 102 -6.82 -11.65 10.72
C LYS A 102 -5.75 -12.47 10.00
N TYR A 103 -4.47 -12.19 10.26
CA TYR A 103 -3.32 -12.75 9.55
C TYR A 103 -2.38 -13.55 10.45
N SER A 104 -2.95 -14.26 11.42
CA SER A 104 -2.26 -15.27 12.22
C SER A 104 -2.81 -16.66 11.92
N VAL A 105 -1.97 -17.67 12.04
CA VAL A 105 -2.33 -19.08 11.86
C VAL A 105 -1.98 -19.87 13.12
N PRO A 106 -2.73 -20.91 13.48
CA PRO A 106 -2.35 -21.79 14.58
C PRO A 106 -0.96 -22.39 14.34
N GLY A 107 -0.08 -22.22 15.32
CA GLY A 107 1.21 -22.89 15.40
C GLY A 107 1.05 -24.37 15.73
N LYS A 108 2.18 -25.10 15.76
CA LYS A 108 2.20 -26.53 16.12
C LYS A 108 1.75 -26.80 17.56
N ASP A 109 1.88 -25.80 18.41
CA ASP A 109 1.49 -25.73 19.82
C ASP A 109 0.07 -25.20 20.04
N GLY A 110 -0.67 -24.90 18.96
CA GLY A 110 -2.00 -24.29 19.02
C GLY A 110 -1.97 -22.78 19.30
N VAL A 111 -0.79 -22.18 19.54
CA VAL A 111 -0.65 -20.74 19.75
C VAL A 111 -0.71 -20.03 18.39
N LEU A 112 -1.49 -18.96 18.29
CA LEU A 112 -1.57 -18.17 17.06
C LEU A 112 -0.22 -17.52 16.76
N GLN A 113 0.32 -17.81 15.58
CA GLN A 113 1.56 -17.24 15.06
C GLN A 113 1.24 -16.36 13.86
N ARG A 114 1.82 -15.15 13.86
CA ARG A 114 1.74 -14.22 12.73
C ARG A 114 2.23 -14.91 11.46
N MET A 115 1.48 -14.74 10.37
CA MET A 115 1.91 -15.27 9.07
C MET A 115 3.28 -14.68 8.67
N LYS A 116 4.14 -15.55 8.13
CA LYS A 116 5.42 -15.11 7.55
C LYS A 116 5.17 -14.25 6.31
N TYR A 117 6.18 -13.47 5.94
CA TYR A 117 6.13 -12.49 4.84
C TYR A 117 5.53 -13.04 3.53
N THR A 118 6.07 -14.16 3.02
CA THR A 118 5.65 -14.69 1.71
C THR A 118 4.20 -15.22 1.71
N PRO A 119 3.78 -16.07 2.69
CA PRO A 119 2.38 -16.46 2.82
C PRO A 119 1.42 -15.27 2.97
N LEU A 120 1.79 -14.29 3.80
CA LEU A 120 0.99 -13.07 4.02
C LEU A 120 0.80 -12.30 2.71
N LEU A 121 1.90 -12.02 2.01
CA LEU A 121 1.87 -11.32 0.72
C LEU A 121 1.00 -12.07 -0.30
N LYS A 122 1.16 -13.40 -0.40
CA LYS A 122 0.34 -14.23 -1.31
C LYS A 122 -1.16 -14.09 -1.01
N GLN A 123 -1.54 -14.07 0.27
CA GLN A 123 -2.93 -13.92 0.66
C GLN A 123 -3.47 -12.51 0.35
N LEU A 124 -2.67 -11.47 0.58
CA LEU A 124 -3.03 -10.09 0.26
C LEU A 124 -3.21 -9.89 -1.25
N THR A 125 -2.27 -10.38 -2.06
CA THR A 125 -2.34 -10.29 -3.53
C THR A 125 -3.57 -11.03 -4.06
N ARG A 126 -3.85 -12.25 -3.57
CA ARG A 126 -5.05 -13.01 -3.95
C ARG A 126 -6.34 -12.24 -3.66
N ARG A 127 -6.43 -11.58 -2.50
CA ARG A 127 -7.61 -10.76 -2.15
C ARG A 127 -7.75 -9.56 -3.09
N LYS A 128 -6.65 -8.91 -3.44
CA LYS A 128 -6.66 -7.81 -4.41
C LYS A 128 -7.13 -8.27 -5.80
N GLU A 129 -6.67 -9.43 -6.26
CA GLU A 129 -7.12 -10.03 -7.52
C GLU A 129 -8.60 -10.40 -7.50
N GLU A 130 -9.10 -10.91 -6.37
CA GLU A 130 -10.53 -11.18 -6.18
C GLU A 130 -11.37 -9.90 -6.24
N VAL A 131 -10.94 -8.84 -5.57
CA VAL A 131 -11.58 -7.52 -5.64
C VAL A 131 -11.62 -7.01 -7.09
N THR A 132 -10.51 -7.09 -7.81
CA THR A 132 -10.46 -6.69 -9.23
C THR A 132 -11.41 -7.52 -10.09
N ARG A 133 -11.47 -8.84 -9.87
CA ARG A 133 -12.39 -9.72 -10.62
C ARG A 133 -13.85 -9.37 -10.35
N ILE A 134 -14.22 -9.14 -9.09
CA ILE A 134 -15.59 -8.75 -8.72
C ILE A 134 -15.93 -7.38 -9.31
N ALA A 135 -14.99 -6.43 -9.28
CA ALA A 135 -15.20 -5.13 -9.91
C ALA A 135 -15.44 -5.24 -11.43
N ALA A 136 -14.71 -6.12 -12.12
CA ALA A 136 -14.89 -6.36 -13.54
C ALA A 136 -16.28 -6.96 -13.84
N ILE A 137 -16.75 -7.91 -13.03
CA ILE A 137 -18.11 -8.47 -13.12
C ILE A 137 -19.15 -7.37 -12.89
N ALA A 138 -18.95 -6.55 -11.85
CA ALA A 138 -19.86 -5.46 -11.52
C ALA A 138 -20.01 -4.44 -12.65
N ILE A 139 -18.92 -4.10 -13.33
CA ILE A 139 -18.93 -3.18 -14.48
C ILE A 139 -19.74 -3.75 -15.65
N GLN A 140 -19.81 -5.09 -15.78
CA GLN A 140 -20.59 -5.75 -16.83
C GLN A 140 -22.07 -5.91 -16.45
N GLU A 141 -22.36 -6.15 -15.18
CA GLU A 141 -23.72 -6.46 -14.72
C GLU A 141 -24.53 -5.24 -14.26
N LEU A 142 -23.88 -4.18 -13.79
CA LEU A 142 -24.56 -3.01 -13.21
C LEU A 142 -24.63 -1.87 -14.22
N THR A 143 -25.66 -1.03 -14.09
CA THR A 143 -25.77 0.19 -14.88
C THR A 143 -24.83 1.28 -14.33
N PRO A 144 -24.42 2.27 -15.16
CA PRO A 144 -23.59 3.37 -14.70
C PRO A 144 -24.18 4.10 -13.49
N GLU A 145 -25.50 4.26 -13.41
CA GLU A 145 -26.19 4.93 -12.31
C GLU A 145 -26.01 4.18 -10.98
N GLN A 146 -25.99 2.85 -11.02
CA GLN A 146 -25.75 2.01 -9.83
C GLN A 146 -24.30 2.09 -9.33
N LEU A 147 -23.38 2.49 -10.23
CA LEU A 147 -21.96 2.73 -9.97
C LEU A 147 -21.67 4.23 -9.77
N THR A 148 -22.60 4.98 -9.20
CA THR A 148 -22.38 6.38 -8.79
C THR A 148 -22.54 6.56 -7.28
N TYR A 149 -21.93 7.62 -6.76
CA TYR A 149 -22.10 8.09 -5.39
C TYR A 149 -22.25 9.61 -5.37
N ARG A 150 -22.77 10.16 -4.26
CA ARG A 150 -22.98 11.60 -4.11
C ARG A 150 -21.80 12.22 -3.35
N LYS A 151 -21.16 13.23 -3.93
CA LYS A 151 -20.09 14.01 -3.28
C LYS A 151 -20.34 15.50 -3.54
N GLY A 152 -20.40 16.31 -2.48
CA GLY A 152 -20.61 17.77 -2.62
C GLY A 152 -21.88 18.15 -3.40
N GLY A 153 -22.94 17.35 -3.33
CA GLY A 153 -24.18 17.58 -4.07
C GLY A 153 -24.19 17.09 -5.53
N GLN A 154 -23.04 16.67 -6.08
CA GLN A 154 -22.91 16.14 -7.43
C GLN A 154 -22.84 14.60 -7.44
N TYR A 155 -23.19 13.99 -8.57
CA TYR A 155 -23.03 12.55 -8.81
C TYR A 155 -21.66 12.28 -9.43
N CYS A 156 -20.90 11.39 -8.81
CA CYS A 156 -19.59 10.95 -9.27
C CYS A 156 -19.61 9.46 -9.59
N VAL A 157 -18.97 9.06 -10.70
CA VAL A 157 -18.83 7.65 -11.09
C VAL A 157 -17.73 6.99 -10.26
N MET A 158 -18.02 5.79 -9.74
CA MET A 158 -17.03 4.97 -9.04
C MET A 158 -15.97 4.49 -10.03
N ARG A 159 -14.69 4.76 -9.72
CA ARG A 159 -13.55 4.31 -10.54
C ARG A 159 -12.70 3.24 -9.85
N LYS A 160 -12.67 3.24 -8.52
CA LYS A 160 -11.83 2.33 -7.73
C LYS A 160 -12.46 0.94 -7.71
N ALA A 161 -11.68 -0.09 -8.07
CA ALA A 161 -12.14 -1.48 -8.08
C ALA A 161 -12.65 -1.96 -6.71
N SER A 162 -12.02 -1.54 -5.61
CA SER A 162 -12.49 -1.85 -4.25
C SER A 162 -13.89 -1.30 -3.99
N THR A 163 -14.14 -0.03 -4.33
CA THR A 163 -15.44 0.62 -4.18
C THR A 163 -16.50 -0.03 -5.06
N ILE A 164 -16.18 -0.29 -6.33
CA ILE A 164 -17.08 -0.96 -7.26
C ILE A 164 -17.43 -2.37 -6.75
N ALA A 165 -16.45 -3.14 -6.29
CA ALA A 165 -16.67 -4.49 -5.76
C ALA A 165 -17.49 -4.48 -4.46
N ALA A 166 -17.27 -3.50 -3.58
CA ALA A 166 -18.07 -3.32 -2.37
C ALA A 166 -19.53 -3.00 -2.71
N ARG A 167 -19.76 -2.05 -3.64
CA ARG A 167 -21.10 -1.69 -4.12
C ARG A 167 -21.82 -2.87 -4.75
N TYR A 168 -21.11 -3.68 -5.53
CA TYR A 168 -21.66 -4.88 -6.14
C TYR A 168 -22.11 -5.90 -5.09
N ARG A 169 -21.29 -6.17 -4.07
CA ARG A 169 -21.68 -7.06 -2.97
C ARG A 169 -22.91 -6.55 -2.22
N GLU A 170 -22.98 -5.24 -1.98
CA GLU A 170 -24.14 -4.58 -1.34
C GLU A 170 -25.42 -4.80 -2.13
N LEU A 171 -25.41 -4.48 -3.42
CA LEU A 171 -26.57 -4.63 -4.29
C LEU A 171 -27.01 -6.09 -4.47
N LYS A 172 -26.08 -7.04 -4.37
CA LYS A 172 -26.37 -8.49 -4.44
C LYS A 172 -26.71 -9.11 -3.09
N GLY A 173 -26.76 -8.32 -2.01
CA GLY A 173 -27.08 -8.82 -0.66
C GLY A 173 -26.02 -9.73 -0.05
N LEU A 174 -24.75 -9.58 -0.47
CA LEU A 174 -23.63 -10.42 -0.04
C LEU A 174 -22.80 -9.81 1.11
N VAL A 175 -23.32 -8.78 1.81
CA VAL A 175 -22.51 -7.93 2.71
C VAL A 175 -22.49 -8.40 4.16
N GLY A 176 -21.26 -8.58 4.67
CA GLY A 176 -20.83 -8.13 5.99
C GLY A 176 -19.91 -6.91 5.80
N MET A 177 -20.23 -5.81 6.49
CA MET A 177 -19.78 -4.43 6.24
C MET A 177 -18.27 -4.20 6.36
N ASP A 178 -17.69 -3.40 5.46
CA ASP A 178 -16.51 -2.56 5.75
C ASP A 178 -16.40 -1.44 4.68
N LEU A 179 -17.07 -0.30 4.93
CA LEU A 179 -16.89 0.93 4.17
C LEU A 179 -15.92 1.81 4.96
N GLY A 180 -14.62 1.57 4.76
CA GLY A 180 -13.58 2.53 5.13
C GLY A 180 -13.67 3.74 4.20
N GLU A 181 -14.19 4.85 4.73
CA GLU A 181 -14.07 6.17 4.12
C GLU A 181 -12.57 6.52 4.06
N GLU A 182 -11.99 6.52 2.86
CA GLU A 182 -10.67 7.11 2.64
C GLU A 182 -10.87 8.50 2.02
N GLU A 183 -10.53 9.53 2.80
CA GLU A 183 -10.34 10.91 2.36
C GLU A 183 -9.37 10.95 1.16
N GLU A 184 -9.81 11.58 0.07
CA GLU A 184 -8.96 11.88 -1.09
C GLU A 184 -7.98 12.99 -0.72
N GLU A 185 -6.68 12.69 -0.61
CA GLU A 185 -5.63 13.67 -0.91
C GLU A 185 -5.72 14.00 -2.40
N GLY A 186 -6.03 15.26 -2.70
CA GLY A 186 -6.09 15.79 -4.05
C GLY A 186 -4.74 15.73 -4.75
N GLU A 187 -4.73 15.10 -5.93
CA GLU A 187 -3.75 15.40 -6.98
C GLU A 187 -4.19 16.72 -7.62
N ASP A 188 -3.56 17.82 -7.22
CA ASP A 188 -3.62 19.08 -7.96
C ASP A 188 -2.77 18.94 -9.25
N ASP A 189 -3.37 19.36 -10.36
CA ASP A 189 -2.81 19.41 -11.74
C ASP A 189 -1.49 20.21 -11.85
#